data_AF-A0A7V9BQA2-F1
#
_entry.id   AF-A0A7V9BQA2-F1
#
_cell.length_a   1.000
_cell.length_b   1.000
_cell.length_c   1.000
_cell.angle_alpha   90.00
_cell.angle_beta   90.00
_cell.angle_gamma   90.00
#
_symmetry.space_group_name_H-M   'P 1'
#
loop_
_entity.id
_entity.type
_entity.pdbx_description
1 polymer ?
#
loop_
_entity_poly.entity_id
_entity_poly.type
_entity_poly.pdbx_seq_one_letter_code
_entity_poly.pdbx_strand_id
1 'polypeptide(L)'
;MSNEAFDAVAWEAIGLVIDAMGEDSMSTWDSNATPRLRVGTSVKGRIEERFGLEPLESFHPASFEDRDGSLNLPFQAAECIAMHMAEKEPQPVLLFIQQDEEEWLVADTSPGCATVTKSSDVGNRLSP
;
A
#
# COMPACT_ATOMS: atom_id res chain seq x y z
N MET A 1 -12.84 -22.24 15.30
CA MET A 1 -12.69 -20.94 14.63
C MET A 1 -11.21 -20.70 14.52
N SER A 2 -10.65 -20.76 13.32
CA SER A 2 -9.23 -20.50 13.09
C SER A 2 -8.92 -19.07 13.51
N ASN A 3 -7.96 -18.90 14.41
CA ASN A 3 -7.25 -17.63 14.55
C ASN A 3 -6.57 -17.41 13.19
N GLU A 4 -7.17 -16.59 12.32
CA GLU A 4 -6.41 -15.98 11.24
C GLU A 4 -5.30 -15.17 11.90
N ALA A 5 -4.08 -15.71 11.84
CA ALA A 5 -2.92 -15.00 12.32
C ALA A 5 -2.83 -13.71 11.50
N PHE A 6 -2.59 -12.59 12.18
CA PHE A 6 -2.32 -11.32 11.53
C PHE A 6 -1.23 -11.48 10.47
N ASP A 7 -1.59 -11.20 9.22
CA ASP A 7 -0.66 -11.20 8.09
C ASP A 7 -0.14 -9.78 7.87
N ALA A 8 1.10 -9.54 8.29
CA ALA A 8 1.74 -8.23 8.20
C ALA A 8 1.93 -7.78 6.74
N VAL A 9 2.15 -8.71 5.81
CA VAL A 9 2.36 -8.40 4.39
C VAL A 9 1.03 -7.99 3.76
N ALA A 10 -0.03 -8.74 4.04
CA ALA A 10 -1.36 -8.36 3.61
C ALA A 10 -1.79 -7.01 4.21
N TRP A 11 -1.46 -6.76 5.48
CA TRP A 11 -1.77 -5.50 6.14
C TRP A 11 -1.09 -4.28 5.50
N GLU A 12 0.18 -4.43 5.13
CA GLU A 12 0.92 -3.41 4.38
C GLU A 12 0.33 -3.19 2.98
N ALA A 13 0.00 -4.27 2.27
CA ALA A 13 -0.63 -4.20 0.94
C ALA A 13 -2.00 -3.50 0.98
N ILE A 14 -2.79 -3.73 2.02
CA ILE A 14 -4.08 -3.06 2.24
C ILE A 14 -3.88 -1.55 2.40
N GLY A 15 -2.90 -1.14 3.22
CA GLY A 15 -2.54 0.27 3.39
C GLY A 15 -2.14 0.93 2.08
N LEU A 16 -1.25 0.29 1.32
CA LEU A 16 -0.80 0.74 -0.01
C LEU A 16 -1.95 0.96 -0.99
N VAL A 17 -2.90 0.03 -1.05
CA VAL A 17 -4.06 0.18 -1.94
C VAL A 17 -4.87 1.41 -1.55
N ILE A 18 -5.08 1.65 -0.25
CA ILE A 18 -5.85 2.82 0.21
C ILE A 18 -5.08 4.12 -0.07
N ASP A 19 -3.77 4.15 0.20
CA ASP A 19 -2.92 5.31 -0.06
C ASP A 19 -2.86 5.63 -1.57
N ALA A 20 -2.74 4.61 -2.43
CA ALA A 20 -2.74 4.75 -3.89
C ALA A 20 -4.06 5.32 -4.43
N MET A 21 -5.16 5.16 -3.70
CA MET A 21 -6.46 5.76 -4.02
C MET A 21 -6.57 7.23 -3.58
N GLY A 22 -5.48 7.80 -3.07
CA GLY A 22 -5.37 9.19 -2.64
C GLY A 22 -6.01 9.44 -1.27
N GLU A 23 -5.98 8.41 -0.42
CA GLU A 23 -6.60 8.44 0.90
C GLU A 23 -5.55 8.15 1.96
N ASP A 24 -5.39 9.06 2.93
CA ASP A 24 -4.43 8.85 4.00
C ASP A 24 -4.86 7.68 4.88
N SER A 25 -4.03 6.65 4.94
CA SER A 25 -4.17 5.55 5.89
C SER A 25 -3.07 5.57 6.95
N MET A 26 -3.43 5.16 8.17
CA MET A 26 -2.46 5.02 9.26
C MET A 26 -2.73 3.75 10.05
N SER A 27 -1.70 2.93 10.20
CA SER A 27 -1.74 1.78 11.11
C SER A 27 -1.74 2.26 12.56
N THR A 28 -2.75 1.81 13.31
CA THR A 28 -2.94 2.08 14.74
C THR A 28 -3.14 0.78 15.49
N TRP A 29 -3.06 0.83 16.82
CA TRP A 29 -3.28 -0.32 17.69
C TRP A 29 -4.28 0.06 18.76
N ASP A 30 -5.28 -0.80 19.00
CA ASP A 30 -6.21 -0.60 20.11
C ASP A 30 -5.61 -1.05 21.45
N SER A 31 -6.36 -0.83 22.54
CA SER A 31 -5.95 -1.17 23.90
C SER A 31 -5.65 -2.66 24.12
N ASN A 32 -6.12 -3.52 23.22
CA ASN A 32 -5.89 -4.97 23.26
C ASN A 32 -4.75 -5.40 22.34
N ALA A 33 -3.96 -4.45 21.83
CA ALA A 33 -2.95 -4.68 20.81
C ALA A 33 -3.53 -5.38 19.57
N THR A 34 -4.74 -5.00 19.16
CA THR A 34 -5.29 -5.40 17.86
C THR A 34 -5.00 -4.29 16.84
N PRO A 35 -4.39 -4.62 15.68
CA PRO A 35 -4.09 -3.63 14.66
C PRO A 35 -5.37 -3.10 14.01
N ARG A 36 -5.36 -1.80 13.70
CA ARG A 36 -6.47 -1.08 13.07
C ARG A 36 -5.95 -0.12 12.03
N LEU A 37 -6.64 -0.04 10.91
CA LEU A 37 -6.33 0.92 9.86
C LEU A 37 -7.25 2.11 10.06
N ARG A 38 -6.64 3.25 10.38
CA ARG A 38 -7.34 4.52 10.48
C ARG A 38 -7.35 5.16 9.09
N VAL A 39 -8.53 5.49 8.59
CA VAL A 39 -8.71 6.11 7.28
C VAL A 39 -9.57 7.37 7.40
N GLY A 40 -9.27 8.40 6.61
CA GLY A 40 -9.94 9.70 6.67
C GLY A 40 -11.44 9.67 6.32
N THR A 41 -12.19 10.69 6.72
CA THR A 41 -13.65 10.80 6.44
C THR A 41 -13.98 10.85 4.95
N SER A 42 -13.07 11.36 4.11
CA SER A 42 -13.20 11.38 2.63
C SER A 42 -13.37 9.99 2.05
N VAL A 43 -12.74 9.00 2.68
CA VAL A 43 -12.79 7.58 2.32
C VAL A 43 -14.21 7.06 2.46
N LYS A 44 -14.93 7.43 3.53
CA LYS A 44 -16.29 6.95 3.78
C LYS A 44 -17.25 7.34 2.66
N GLY A 45 -17.28 8.65 2.34
CA GLY A 45 -18.16 9.16 1.28
C GLY A 45 -17.79 8.59 -0.10
N ARG A 46 -16.49 8.51 -0.43
CA ARG A 46 -16.05 7.94 -1.70
C ARG A 46 -16.28 6.44 -1.79
N ILE A 47 -16.14 5.70 -0.69
CA ILE A 47 -16.46 4.27 -0.65
C ILE A 47 -17.93 4.02 -0.96
N GLU A 48 -18.81 4.74 -0.27
CA GLU A 48 -20.26 4.58 -0.41
C GLU A 48 -20.72 5.01 -1.81
N GLU A 49 -20.29 6.19 -2.29
CA GLU A 49 -20.71 6.75 -3.57
C GLU A 49 -20.11 6.02 -4.79
N ARG A 50 -18.83 5.64 -4.71
CA ARG A 50 -18.03 5.21 -5.87
C ARG A 50 -17.97 3.69 -6.01
N PHE A 51 -18.05 2.97 -4.88
CA PHE A 51 -17.98 1.50 -4.87
C PHE A 51 -19.31 0.84 -4.52
N GLY A 52 -20.36 1.62 -4.19
CA GLY A 52 -21.70 1.10 -3.90
C GLY A 52 -21.73 0.24 -2.64
N LEU A 53 -20.81 0.52 -1.72
CA LEU A 53 -20.66 -0.17 -0.47
C LEU A 53 -21.70 0.38 0.54
N GLU A 54 -22.43 -0.54 1.20
CA GLU A 54 -23.35 -0.21 2.30
C GLU A 54 -22.62 0.59 3.41
N PRO A 55 -23.33 1.30 4.31
CA PRO A 55 -22.69 2.14 5.32
C PRO A 55 -21.59 1.38 6.05
N LEU A 56 -20.45 2.04 6.26
CA LEU A 56 -19.21 1.42 6.71
C LEU A 56 -19.31 0.60 8.02
N GLU A 57 -20.31 0.92 8.84
CA GLU A 57 -20.69 0.20 10.05
C GLU A 57 -21.19 -1.23 9.79
N SER A 58 -21.50 -1.57 8.53
CA SER A 58 -22.03 -2.87 8.09
C SER A 58 -20.93 -3.90 7.78
N PHE A 59 -19.69 -3.48 7.54
CA PHE A 59 -18.61 -4.38 7.09
C PHE A 59 -18.07 -5.27 8.19
N HIS A 60 -17.93 -4.72 9.39
CA HIS A 60 -17.44 -5.48 10.54
C HIS A 60 -17.92 -4.84 11.85
N PRO A 61 -18.42 -5.64 12.81
CA PRO A 61 -18.98 -5.12 14.08
C PRO A 61 -17.94 -4.39 14.96
N ALA A 62 -16.65 -4.59 14.69
CA ALA A 62 -15.57 -3.88 15.38
C ALA A 62 -15.10 -2.59 14.66
N SER A 63 -15.68 -2.23 13.50
CA SER A 63 -15.42 -0.95 12.84
C SER A 63 -16.13 0.19 13.58
N PHE A 64 -15.47 1.34 13.69
CA PHE A 64 -16.08 2.52 14.32
C PHE A 64 -15.47 3.83 13.80
N GLU A 65 -16.21 4.92 13.94
CA GLU A 65 -15.74 6.28 13.68
C GLU A 65 -15.21 6.90 14.97
N ASP A 66 -14.01 7.49 14.94
CA ASP A 66 -13.44 8.20 16.07
C ASP A 66 -13.98 9.64 16.18
N ARG A 67 -13.52 10.36 17.21
CA ARG A 67 -13.98 11.74 17.50
C ARG A 67 -13.61 12.75 16.41
N ASP A 68 -12.61 12.45 15.60
CA ASP A 68 -12.15 13.30 14.50
C ASP A 68 -12.86 12.93 13.19
N GLY A 69 -13.82 12.00 13.24
CA GLY A 69 -14.51 11.45 12.07
C GLY A 69 -13.72 10.37 11.33
N SER A 70 -12.51 10.03 11.77
CA SER A 70 -11.72 9.03 11.07
C SER A 70 -12.26 7.64 11.37
N LEU A 71 -12.35 6.82 10.33
CA LEU A 71 -12.85 5.47 10.44
C LEU A 71 -11.71 4.54 10.86
N ASN A 72 -11.98 3.69 11.84
CA ASN A 72 -11.04 2.73 12.38
C ASN A 72 -11.48 1.31 12.03
N LEU A 73 -10.71 0.66 11.14
CA LEU A 73 -11.04 -0.60 10.52
C LEU A 73 -10.18 -1.75 11.07
N PRO A 74 -10.78 -2.88 11.51
CA PRO A 74 -10.02 -4.11 11.74
C PRO A 74 -9.57 -4.74 10.41
N PHE A 75 -8.63 -5.70 10.48
CA PHE A 75 -8.05 -6.39 9.32
C PHE A 75 -9.06 -6.75 8.23
N GLN A 76 -10.07 -7.54 8.58
CA GLN A 76 -11.05 -8.07 7.62
C GLN A 76 -11.87 -6.96 6.93
N ALA A 77 -12.16 -5.86 7.63
CA ALA A 77 -12.90 -4.75 7.02
C ALA A 77 -12.00 -3.96 6.07
N ALA A 78 -10.75 -3.70 6.48
CA ALA A 78 -9.78 -2.99 5.66
C ALA A 78 -9.44 -3.79 4.39
N GLU A 79 -9.27 -5.11 4.51
CA GLU A 79 -9.07 -6.02 3.39
C GLU A 79 -10.24 -5.96 2.40
N CYS A 80 -11.48 -6.08 2.90
CA CYS A 80 -12.66 -6.03 2.07
C CYS A 80 -12.75 -4.72 1.26
N ILE A 81 -12.44 -3.59 1.90
CA ILE A 81 -12.44 -2.27 1.28
C ILE A 81 -11.34 -2.17 0.22
N ALA A 82 -10.10 -2.55 0.55
CA ALA A 82 -8.98 -2.51 -0.38
C ALA A 82 -9.25 -3.38 -1.62
N MET A 83 -9.81 -4.58 -1.43
CA MET A 83 -10.21 -5.45 -2.54
C MET A 83 -11.24 -4.78 -3.45
N HIS A 84 -12.29 -4.17 -2.89
CA HIS A 84 -13.31 -3.47 -3.68
C HIS A 84 -12.73 -2.26 -4.43
N MET A 85 -11.86 -1.48 -3.77
CA MET A 85 -11.17 -0.36 -4.39
C MET A 85 -10.34 -0.82 -5.59
N ALA A 86 -9.49 -1.84 -5.40
CA ALA A 86 -8.64 -2.37 -6.44
C ALA A 86 -9.42 -3.01 -7.60
N GLU A 87 -10.55 -3.65 -7.32
CA GLU A 87 -11.43 -4.23 -8.35
C GLU A 87 -12.10 -3.14 -9.21
N LYS A 88 -12.57 -2.07 -8.58
CA LYS A 88 -13.35 -1.02 -9.25
C LYS A 88 -12.46 -0.02 -9.97
N GLU A 89 -11.34 0.33 -9.36
CA GLU A 89 -10.39 1.30 -9.87
C GLU A 89 -8.96 0.76 -9.74
N PRO A 90 -8.54 -0.16 -10.62
CA PRO A 90 -7.19 -0.71 -10.57
C PRO A 90 -6.10 0.29 -11.00
N GLN A 91 -6.46 1.30 -11.79
CA GLN A 91 -5.48 2.21 -12.42
C GLN A 91 -4.65 3.03 -11.42
N PRO A 92 -5.22 3.64 -10.37
CA PRO A 92 -4.42 4.34 -9.36
C PRO A 92 -3.43 3.42 -8.64
N VAL A 93 -3.84 2.19 -8.31
CA VAL A 93 -2.97 1.19 -7.67
C VAL A 93 -1.80 0.81 -8.60
N LEU A 94 -2.07 0.56 -9.88
CA LEU A 94 -1.03 0.24 -10.86
C LEU A 94 -0.06 1.41 -11.09
N LEU A 95 -0.57 2.65 -11.14
CA LEU A 95 0.25 3.85 -11.29
C LEU A 95 1.15 4.07 -10.07
N PHE A 96 0.62 3.83 -8.87
CA PHE A 96 1.40 3.92 -7.63
C PHE A 96 2.56 2.92 -7.64
N ILE A 97 2.30 1.66 -8.00
CA ILE A 97 3.36 0.63 -8.12
C ILE A 97 4.40 1.05 -9.16
N GLN A 98 3.96 1.56 -10.32
CA GLN A 98 4.88 2.02 -11.36
C GLN A 98 5.76 3.17 -10.87
N GLN A 99 5.19 4.14 -10.13
CA GLN A 99 5.94 5.27 -9.58
C GLN A 99 6.97 4.81 -8.54
N ASP A 100 6.59 3.89 -7.64
CA ASP A 100 7.52 3.33 -6.65
C ASP A 100 8.68 2.61 -7.35
N GLU A 101 8.40 1.77 -8.37
CA GLU A 101 9.45 1.11 -9.17
C GLU A 101 10.38 2.11 -9.86
N GLU A 102 9.84 3.20 -10.44
CA GLU A 102 10.63 4.26 -11.06
C GLU A 102 11.53 4.98 -10.04
N GLU A 103 11.04 5.25 -8.83
CA GLU A 103 11.83 5.86 -7.75
C GLU A 103 12.99 4.96 -7.31
N TRP A 104 12.76 3.65 -7.17
CA TRP A 104 13.82 2.67 -6.86
C TRP A 104 14.90 2.64 -7.95
N LEU A 105 14.51 2.65 -9.23
CA LEU A 105 15.45 2.68 -10.35
C LEU A 105 16.28 3.97 -10.40
N VAL A 106 15.69 5.11 -10.03
CA VAL A 106 16.40 6.40 -9.91
C VAL A 106 17.34 6.42 -8.71
N ALA A 107 16.93 5.85 -7.57
CA ALA A 107 17.77 5.73 -6.39
C ALA A 107 19.02 4.86 -6.65
N ASP A 108 18.85 3.75 -7.39
CA ASP A 108 19.96 2.87 -7.79
C ASP A 108 20.90 3.49 -8.84
N THR A 109 20.46 4.52 -9.56
CA THR A 109 21.27 5.25 -10.53
C THR A 109 21.91 6.53 -9.97
N SER A 110 21.81 6.75 -8.65
CA SER A 110 22.48 7.87 -7.99
C SER A 110 24.02 7.76 -8.16
N PRO A 111 24.69 8.77 -8.72
CA PRO A 111 26.09 8.70 -9.12
C PRO A 111 27.01 8.77 -7.89
N GLY A 112 27.20 7.62 -7.24
CA GLY A 112 28.15 7.43 -6.15
C GLY A 112 28.86 6.07 -6.15
N CYS A 113 28.39 5.08 -6.91
CA CYS A 113 28.99 3.74 -6.94
C CYS A 113 29.35 3.28 -8.37
N ALA A 114 29.92 4.17 -9.17
CA ALA A 114 30.63 3.76 -10.38
C ALA A 114 32.14 3.68 -10.09
N THR A 115 32.58 2.65 -9.36
CA THR A 115 33.98 2.26 -9.44
C THR A 115 34.21 1.62 -10.80
N VAL A 116 34.65 2.46 -11.73
CA VAL A 116 35.25 2.10 -13.00
C VAL A 116 36.44 1.18 -12.73
N THR A 117 36.38 -0.05 -13.24
CA THR A 117 37.57 -0.70 -13.80
C THR A 117 37.26 -1.14 -15.22
N LYS A 118 37.48 -0.22 -16.16
CA LYS A 118 37.88 -0.60 -17.52
C LYS A 118 39.26 -1.24 -17.42
N SER A 119 39.35 -2.56 -17.38
CA SER A 119 40.56 -3.25 -17.86
C SER A 119 40.40 -3.46 -19.36
N SER A 120 40.66 -2.38 -20.11
CA SER A 120 41.10 -2.51 -21.49
C SER A 120 42.59 -2.84 -21.45
N ASP A 121 42.94 -4.12 -21.43
CA ASP A 121 44.29 -4.52 -21.85
C ASP A 121 44.22 -5.03 -23.29
N VAL A 122 44.61 -4.11 -24.16
CA VAL A 122 44.95 -4.32 -25.56
C VAL A 122 46.21 -5.18 -25.60
N GLY A 123 46.12 -6.36 -26.21
CA GLY A 123 47.24 -7.28 -26.34
C GLY A 123 47.17 -8.15 -27.58
N ASN A 124 46.72 -7.61 -28.72
CA ASN A 124 46.82 -8.28 -30.01
C ASN A 124 48.30 -8.30 -30.45
N ARG A 125 49.05 -9.33 -30.07
CA ARG A 125 50.39 -9.59 -30.61
C ARG A 125 50.27 -10.52 -31.83
N LEU A 126 50.14 -9.89 -33.00
CA LEU A 126 50.60 -10.45 -34.27
C LEU A 126 52.09 -10.13 -34.42
N SER A 127 52.91 -11.13 -34.71
CA SER A 127 54.27 -10.99 -35.28
C SER A 127 54.73 -12.38 -35.75
N PRO A 128 55.71 -12.46 -36.65
CA PRO A 128 55.67 -12.17 -38.09
C PRO A 128 55.65 -13.46 -38.93
#